data_AF-A0A7M7G9X5-F1
#
_entry.id   AF-A0A7M7G9X5-F1
#
_cell.length_a   1.000
_cell.length_b   1.000
_cell.length_c   1.000
_cell.angle_alpha   90.00
_cell.angle_beta   90.00
_cell.angle_gamma   90.00
#
_symmetry.space_group_name_H-M   'P 1'
#
loop_
_entity.id
_entity.type
_entity.pdbx_description
1 polymer ?
#
loop_
_entity_poly.entity_id
_entity_poly.type
_entity_poly.pdbx_seq_one_letter_code
_entity_poly.pdbx_strand_id
1 'polypeptide(L)'
;MGCNTSKETIQQAVEDAKDDVKETAKDIARDLIKEESSNREEAKNGDVPKSAETVTVGGDEEEQQQQKEEGKEPEDNEATEEPKAEEVNEDEERRKEEEAATRIQAVFRGHHARKSMKETDTSATKQEDNEPTKEELEAEFREDDKELCHAATKIQATFRGHMSRKVDQAASAAKDLMDSAAEKIEEKMTDAQNELEGIDLSDPDLHKAATKIQASFRGHKVRQEVVIPEPNEKK
;
A
#
# COMPACT_ATOMS: atom_id res chain seq x y z
N MET A 1 -40.68 36.35 7.12
CA MET A 1 -41.25 35.01 6.86
C MET A 1 -40.27 34.03 7.45
N GLY A 2 -40.55 33.51 8.66
CA GLY A 2 -39.65 32.59 9.34
C GLY A 2 -39.78 31.21 8.71
N CYS A 3 -38.69 30.69 8.16
CA CYS A 3 -38.63 29.32 7.67
C CYS A 3 -38.63 28.39 8.89
N ASN A 4 -39.75 27.72 9.14
CA ASN A 4 -39.84 26.65 10.12
C ASN A 4 -39.19 25.40 9.53
N THR A 5 -37.91 25.18 9.80
CA THR A 5 -37.25 23.89 9.53
C THR A 5 -37.38 23.03 10.78
N SER A 6 -38.36 22.13 10.77
CA SER A 6 -38.67 21.19 11.85
C SER A 6 -37.51 20.19 12.08
N LYS A 7 -37.40 19.60 13.27
CA LYS A 7 -36.44 18.50 13.58
C LYS A 7 -36.52 17.36 12.54
N GLU A 8 -37.73 17.06 12.05
CA GLU A 8 -37.97 16.10 10.97
C GLU A 8 -37.38 16.54 9.62
N THR A 9 -37.36 17.84 9.29
CA THR A 9 -36.79 18.34 8.04
C THR A 9 -35.27 18.21 8.02
N ILE A 10 -34.62 18.40 9.17
CA ILE A 10 -33.16 18.24 9.30
C ILE A 10 -32.79 16.75 9.27
N GLN A 11 -33.55 15.90 9.96
CA GLN A 11 -33.34 14.45 9.91
C GLN A 11 -33.54 13.90 8.50
N GLN A 12 -34.58 14.35 7.79
CA GLN A 12 -34.81 13.96 6.39
C GLN A 12 -33.66 14.43 5.48
N ALA A 13 -33.18 15.66 5.64
CA ALA A 13 -32.06 16.17 4.85
C ALA A 13 -30.74 15.42 5.12
N VAL A 14 -30.54 14.91 6.34
CA VAL A 14 -29.38 14.09 6.69
C VAL A 14 -29.49 12.70 6.07
N GLU A 15 -30.67 12.06 6.10
CA GLU A 15 -30.88 10.77 5.44
C GLU A 15 -30.77 10.86 3.92
N ASP A 16 -31.36 11.90 3.30
CA ASP A 16 -31.25 12.14 1.86
C ASP A 16 -29.77 12.35 1.45
N ALA A 17 -29.00 13.08 2.26
CA ALA A 17 -27.57 13.28 2.02
C ALA A 17 -26.74 11.98 2.17
N LYS A 18 -27.14 11.06 3.05
CA LYS A 18 -26.48 9.74 3.17
C LYS A 18 -26.72 8.89 1.93
N ASP A 19 -27.95 8.87 1.42
CA ASP A 19 -28.30 8.14 0.21
C ASP A 19 -27.58 8.70 -1.02
N ASP A 20 -27.49 10.03 -1.14
CA ASP A 20 -26.76 10.70 -2.22
C ASP A 20 -25.25 10.39 -2.19
N VAL A 21 -24.62 10.40 -1.01
CA VAL A 21 -23.19 10.04 -0.87
C VAL A 21 -22.97 8.56 -1.21
N LYS A 22 -23.88 7.68 -0.82
CA LYS A 22 -23.79 6.25 -1.09
C LYS A 22 -24.00 5.93 -2.57
N GLU A 23 -24.89 6.67 -3.25
CA GLU A 23 -25.13 6.46 -4.67
C GLU A 23 -24.02 7.06 -5.54
N THR A 24 -23.54 8.26 -5.21
CA THR A 24 -22.36 8.85 -5.87
C THR A 24 -21.10 7.99 -5.70
N ALA A 25 -20.91 7.39 -4.52
CA ALA A 25 -19.86 6.41 -4.27
C ALA A 25 -19.93 5.19 -5.21
N LYS A 26 -21.15 4.62 -5.38
CA LYS A 26 -21.37 3.48 -6.28
C LYS A 26 -21.16 3.86 -7.75
N ASP A 27 -21.56 5.05 -8.16
CA ASP A 27 -21.39 5.51 -9.54
C ASP A 27 -19.93 5.76 -9.87
N ILE A 28 -19.15 6.35 -8.96
CA ILE A 28 -17.70 6.50 -9.11
C ILE A 28 -17.01 5.14 -9.23
N ALA A 29 -17.40 4.17 -8.39
CA ALA A 29 -16.85 2.82 -8.47
C ALA A 29 -17.20 2.13 -9.80
N ARG A 30 -18.43 2.31 -10.29
CA ARG A 30 -18.88 1.74 -11.56
C ARG A 30 -18.12 2.35 -12.74
N ASP A 31 -17.88 3.66 -12.73
CA ASP A 31 -17.16 4.37 -13.80
C ASP A 31 -15.66 4.01 -13.81
N LEU A 32 -15.02 3.88 -12.65
CA LEU A 32 -13.61 3.43 -12.56
C LEU A 32 -13.42 2.02 -13.15
N ILE A 33 -14.35 1.11 -12.87
CA ILE A 33 -14.32 -0.26 -13.42
C ILE A 33 -14.57 -0.26 -14.94
N LYS A 34 -15.38 0.69 -15.43
CA LYS A 34 -15.70 0.83 -16.86
C LYS A 34 -14.56 1.44 -17.67
N GLU A 35 -13.83 2.39 -17.09
CA GLU A 35 -12.64 3.01 -17.68
C GLU A 35 -11.50 1.97 -17.84
N GLU A 36 -11.24 1.13 -16.83
CA GLU A 36 -10.23 0.05 -16.95
C GLU A 36 -10.60 -1.02 -17.99
N SER A 37 -11.89 -1.30 -18.18
CA SER A 37 -12.35 -2.27 -19.17
C SER A 37 -12.37 -1.71 -20.59
N SER A 38 -12.57 -0.41 -20.79
CA SER A 38 -12.50 0.25 -22.10
C SER A 38 -11.06 0.41 -22.62
N ASN A 39 -10.11 0.77 -21.75
CA ASN A 39 -8.67 0.85 -22.10
C ASN A 39 -8.08 -0.50 -22.53
N ARG A 40 -8.75 -1.62 -22.21
CA ARG A 40 -8.32 -2.97 -22.58
C ARG A 40 -8.85 -3.44 -23.94
N GLU A 41 -9.92 -2.86 -24.47
CA GLU A 41 -10.45 -3.22 -25.79
C GLU A 41 -9.56 -2.71 -26.94
N GLU A 42 -8.85 -1.58 -26.76
CA GLU A 42 -7.91 -1.05 -27.75
C GLU A 42 -6.62 -1.88 -27.90
N ALA A 43 -6.27 -2.70 -26.91
CA ALA A 43 -5.09 -3.58 -26.95
C ALA A 43 -5.29 -4.88 -27.77
N LYS A 44 -6.40 -5.01 -28.51
CA LYS A 44 -6.73 -6.20 -29.32
C LYS A 44 -6.15 -6.19 -30.73
N ASN A 45 -5.48 -5.12 -31.16
CA ASN A 45 -4.78 -5.09 -32.45
C ASN A 45 -3.28 -5.26 -32.24
N GLY A 46 -2.75 -6.35 -32.76
CA GLY A 46 -1.38 -6.79 -32.56
C GLY A 46 -0.36 -5.77 -33.06
N ASP A 47 0.28 -5.07 -32.13
CA ASP A 47 1.61 -4.53 -32.29
C ASP A 47 2.23 -4.45 -30.88
N VAL A 48 3.29 -5.24 -30.65
CA VAL A 48 4.03 -5.22 -29.39
C VAL A 48 5.17 -4.23 -29.58
N PRO A 49 5.13 -3.02 -28.98
CA PRO A 49 6.27 -2.13 -29.04
C PRO A 49 7.42 -2.70 -28.22
N LYS A 50 8.53 -2.91 -28.91
CA LYS A 50 9.82 -3.35 -28.39
C LYS A 50 10.43 -2.23 -27.53
N SER A 51 10.33 -2.35 -26.20
CA SER A 51 11.39 -2.04 -25.21
C SER A 51 10.82 -1.78 -23.81
N ALA A 52 11.01 -2.72 -22.89
CA ALA A 52 11.23 -2.45 -21.46
C ALA A 52 11.65 -3.76 -20.79
N GLU A 53 12.94 -3.91 -20.52
CA GLU A 53 13.42 -4.94 -19.60
C GLU A 53 12.86 -4.65 -18.20
N THR A 54 11.98 -5.53 -17.71
CA THR A 54 11.72 -5.69 -16.29
C THR A 54 11.80 -7.18 -15.96
N VAL A 55 13.01 -7.62 -15.60
CA VAL A 55 13.25 -8.92 -14.99
C VAL A 55 12.78 -8.84 -13.54
N THR A 56 11.63 -9.44 -13.25
CA THR A 56 11.20 -9.75 -11.87
C THR A 56 11.21 -11.25 -11.70
N VAL A 57 12.30 -11.78 -11.11
CA VAL A 57 12.34 -13.14 -10.57
C VAL A 57 11.76 -13.08 -9.16
N GLY A 58 10.57 -13.65 -8.99
CA GLY A 58 9.98 -13.92 -7.69
C GLY A 58 10.52 -15.25 -7.13
N GLY A 59 11.00 -15.22 -5.89
CA GLY A 59 11.16 -16.38 -5.03
C GLY A 59 10.45 -16.07 -3.72
N ASP A 60 9.50 -16.93 -3.38
CA ASP A 60 8.64 -16.85 -2.21
C ASP A 60 9.43 -16.80 -0.89
N GLU A 61 9.15 -15.80 -0.05
CA GLU A 61 9.32 -15.91 1.39
C GLU A 61 8.00 -15.47 2.05
N GLU A 62 7.31 -16.45 2.62
CA GLU A 62 6.12 -16.27 3.44
C GLU A 62 6.45 -15.46 4.70
N GLU A 63 5.71 -14.37 4.88
CA GLU A 63 5.69 -13.57 6.09
C GLU A 63 4.74 -14.23 7.11
N GLN A 64 5.27 -14.69 8.24
CA GLN A 64 4.47 -14.97 9.44
C GLN A 64 4.64 -13.82 10.44
N GLN A 65 3.50 -13.21 10.77
CA GLN A 65 3.31 -12.17 11.77
C GLN A 65 3.28 -12.74 13.20
N GLN A 66 3.34 -11.82 14.18
CA GLN A 66 2.98 -11.88 15.62
C GLN A 66 4.19 -11.99 16.57
N GLN A 67 4.33 -11.23 17.66
CA GLN A 67 3.50 -10.25 18.38
C GLN A 67 4.47 -9.41 19.24
N LYS A 68 4.20 -8.12 19.45
CA LYS A 68 4.88 -7.28 20.45
C LYS A 68 3.81 -6.65 21.33
N GLU A 69 3.64 -7.17 22.54
CA GLU A 69 2.82 -6.55 23.58
C GLU A 69 3.68 -5.64 24.47
N GLU A 70 3.13 -4.44 24.70
CA GLU A 70 3.01 -3.65 25.94
C GLU A 70 3.89 -4.08 27.14
N GLY A 71 4.61 -3.23 27.86
CA GLY A 71 4.38 -1.84 28.23
C GLY A 71 4.54 -1.75 29.76
N LYS A 72 5.42 -0.89 30.28
CA LYS A 72 5.28 -0.25 31.61
C LYS A 72 6.36 0.80 31.85
N GLU A 73 5.96 2.07 31.88
CA GLU A 73 6.56 3.06 32.77
C GLU A 73 5.90 2.92 34.16
N PRO A 74 6.61 3.24 35.25
CA PRO A 74 6.32 4.52 35.88
C PRO A 74 7.55 5.26 36.47
N GLU A 75 7.27 6.52 36.78
CA GLU A 75 8.11 7.60 37.27
C GLU A 75 8.65 7.47 38.72
N ASP A 76 9.43 8.49 39.10
CA ASP A 76 9.80 8.98 40.43
C ASP A 76 11.12 8.53 41.10
N ASN A 77 12.14 9.38 40.89
CA ASN A 77 12.86 10.18 41.90
C ASN A 77 13.23 9.50 43.24
N GLU A 78 14.53 9.28 43.49
CA GLU A 78 15.28 9.84 44.64
C GLU A 78 16.74 9.28 44.71
N ALA A 79 17.69 10.18 44.50
CA ALA A 79 18.96 10.35 45.22
C ALA A 79 19.95 9.17 45.44
N THR A 80 21.10 9.34 44.77
CA THR A 80 22.49 9.25 45.28
C THR A 80 23.23 7.89 45.33
N GLU A 81 24.48 7.98 44.85
CA GLU A 81 25.69 7.18 45.14
C GLU A 81 26.10 6.06 44.14
N GLU A 82 27.00 6.49 43.24
CA GLU A 82 28.21 5.81 42.74
C GLU A 82 28.18 4.71 41.64
N PRO A 83 29.16 4.73 40.71
CA PRO A 83 29.20 3.86 39.53
C PRO A 83 29.72 2.47 39.90
N LYS A 84 28.89 1.44 39.73
CA LYS A 84 29.35 0.05 39.78
C LYS A 84 29.58 -0.43 38.36
N ALA A 85 30.84 -0.66 38.03
CA ALA A 85 31.35 -1.15 36.76
C ALA A 85 30.39 -2.16 36.10
N GLU A 86 29.97 -1.87 34.87
CA GLU A 86 29.45 -2.87 33.96
C GLU A 86 30.61 -3.86 33.70
N GLU A 87 30.56 -5.02 34.35
CA GLU A 87 31.30 -6.17 33.83
C GLU A 87 30.64 -6.57 32.51
N VAL A 88 31.09 -5.92 31.44
CA VAL A 88 30.91 -6.41 30.08
C VAL A 88 31.54 -7.79 30.09
N ASN A 89 30.73 -8.82 29.93
CA ASN A 89 31.20 -10.19 29.86
C ASN A 89 32.00 -10.31 28.55
N GLU A 90 33.30 -10.08 28.64
CA GLU A 90 34.24 -10.04 27.51
C GLU A 90 34.16 -11.32 26.66
N ASP A 91 33.74 -12.44 27.27
CA ASP A 91 33.51 -13.70 26.58
C ASP A 91 32.24 -13.70 25.70
N GLU A 92 31.22 -12.92 26.02
CA GLU A 92 30.06 -12.73 25.14
C GLU A 92 30.39 -11.87 23.92
N GLU A 93 31.15 -10.79 24.09
CA GLU A 93 31.58 -9.94 22.97
C GLU A 93 32.53 -10.69 22.04
N ARG A 94 33.47 -11.46 22.60
CA ARG A 94 34.38 -12.32 21.83
C ARG A 94 33.61 -13.35 21.00
N ARG A 95 32.59 -14.00 21.58
CA ARG A 95 31.72 -14.94 20.83
C ARG A 95 30.96 -14.25 19.70
N LYS A 96 30.39 -13.06 19.94
CA LYS A 96 29.70 -12.27 18.91
C LYS A 96 30.65 -11.83 17.79
N GLU A 97 31.88 -11.47 18.12
CA GLU A 97 32.92 -11.13 17.15
C GLU A 97 33.32 -12.34 16.29
N GLU A 98 33.50 -13.51 16.90
CA GLU A 98 33.80 -14.77 16.20
C GLU A 98 32.64 -15.22 15.29
N GLU A 99 31.40 -15.10 15.75
CA GLU A 99 30.20 -15.37 14.94
C GLU A 99 30.08 -14.40 13.76
N ALA A 100 30.32 -13.10 14.00
CA ALA A 100 30.32 -12.09 12.95
C ALA A 100 31.43 -12.34 11.91
N ALA A 101 32.64 -12.67 12.37
CA ALA A 101 33.75 -13.02 11.50
C ALA A 101 33.43 -14.25 10.63
N THR A 102 32.85 -15.29 11.24
CA THR A 102 32.42 -16.51 10.53
C THR A 102 31.34 -16.19 9.49
N ARG A 103 30.39 -15.31 9.83
CA ARG A 103 29.35 -14.87 8.90
C ARG A 103 29.93 -14.10 7.71
N ILE A 104 30.86 -13.18 7.96
CA ILE A 104 31.54 -12.42 6.89
C ILE A 104 32.34 -13.37 5.99
N GLN A 105 33.08 -14.33 6.56
CA GLN A 105 33.84 -15.32 5.78
C GLN A 105 32.93 -16.22 4.95
N ALA A 106 31.81 -16.68 5.52
CA ALA A 106 30.83 -17.52 4.81
C ALA A 106 30.19 -16.75 3.64
N VAL A 107 29.77 -15.51 3.87
CA VAL A 107 29.21 -14.62 2.83
C VAL A 107 30.25 -14.35 1.74
N PHE A 108 31.49 -14.05 2.11
CA PHE A 108 32.56 -13.79 1.15
C PHE A 108 32.89 -15.02 0.30
N ARG A 109 33.02 -16.20 0.92
CA ARG A 109 33.25 -17.46 0.19
C ARG A 109 32.10 -17.75 -0.78
N GLY A 110 30.85 -17.55 -0.34
CA GLY A 110 29.68 -17.69 -1.20
C GLY A 110 29.66 -16.67 -2.35
N HIS A 111 29.99 -15.40 -2.07
CA HIS A 111 30.09 -14.36 -3.08
C HIS A 111 31.19 -14.69 -4.10
N HIS A 112 32.34 -15.19 -3.65
CA HIS A 112 33.44 -15.57 -4.52
C HIS A 112 33.09 -16.73 -5.45
N ALA A 113 32.38 -17.76 -4.93
CA ALA A 113 31.87 -18.87 -5.74
C ALA A 113 30.83 -18.41 -6.77
N ARG A 114 29.87 -17.58 -6.35
CA ARG A 114 28.86 -17.00 -7.27
C ARG A 114 29.51 -16.11 -8.33
N LYS A 115 30.53 -15.34 -7.96
CA LYS A 115 31.25 -14.47 -8.90
C LYS A 115 32.07 -15.27 -9.91
N SER A 116 32.76 -16.33 -9.47
CA SER A 116 33.47 -17.20 -10.41
C SER A 116 32.52 -17.91 -11.37
N MET A 117 31.36 -18.38 -10.90
CA MET A 117 30.34 -18.97 -11.77
C MET A 117 29.75 -17.96 -12.75
N LYS A 118 29.48 -16.72 -12.31
CA LYS A 118 28.99 -15.65 -13.18
C LYS A 118 30.03 -15.23 -14.24
N GLU A 119 31.31 -15.20 -13.89
CA GLU A 119 32.41 -14.94 -14.83
C GLU A 119 32.59 -16.11 -15.80
N THR A 120 32.43 -17.37 -15.36
CA THR A 120 32.40 -18.51 -16.28
C THR A 120 31.18 -18.49 -17.16
N ASP A 121 29.99 -18.16 -16.66
CA ASP A 121 28.77 -18.05 -17.49
C ASP A 121 28.91 -16.92 -18.51
N THR A 122 29.43 -15.76 -18.13
CA THR A 122 29.66 -14.64 -19.07
C THR A 122 30.83 -14.89 -20.05
N SER A 123 31.77 -15.78 -19.73
CA SER A 123 32.84 -16.22 -20.65
C SER A 123 32.45 -17.43 -21.51
N ALA A 124 31.59 -18.31 -21.01
CA ALA A 124 30.98 -19.43 -21.72
C ALA A 124 29.89 -18.94 -22.69
N THR A 125 29.18 -17.86 -22.34
CA THR A 125 28.30 -17.12 -23.26
C THR A 125 29.09 -16.43 -24.38
N LYS A 126 30.44 -16.34 -24.29
CA LYS A 126 31.31 -15.88 -25.39
C LYS A 126 31.86 -17.01 -26.26
N GLN A 127 31.56 -18.28 -25.96
CA GLN A 127 31.81 -19.37 -26.88
C GLN A 127 30.50 -19.75 -27.56
N GLU A 128 30.46 -19.46 -28.86
CA GLU A 128 29.37 -19.71 -29.81
C GLU A 128 28.11 -18.86 -29.60
N ASP A 129 28.16 -17.64 -30.14
CA ASP A 129 27.01 -16.95 -30.73
C ASP A 129 26.46 -17.79 -31.91
N ASN A 130 26.03 -19.03 -31.67
CA ASN A 130 25.05 -19.66 -32.54
C ASN A 130 23.69 -19.23 -32.00
N GLU A 131 23.32 -17.98 -32.29
CA GLU A 131 21.95 -17.55 -32.13
C GLU A 131 21.11 -18.55 -32.95
N PRO A 132 20.29 -19.38 -32.28
CA PRO A 132 19.62 -20.48 -32.95
C PRO A 132 18.86 -19.90 -34.12
N THR A 133 19.14 -20.42 -35.30
CA THR A 133 18.51 -19.94 -36.51
C THR A 133 16.99 -20.11 -36.37
N LYS A 134 16.22 -19.22 -37.01
CA LYS A 134 14.74 -19.29 -36.97
C LYS A 134 14.22 -20.69 -37.31
N GLU A 135 14.92 -21.39 -38.20
CA GLU A 135 14.62 -22.76 -38.64
C GLU A 135 14.87 -23.81 -37.54
N GLU A 136 15.89 -23.65 -36.70
CA GLU A 136 16.13 -24.50 -35.54
C GLU A 136 15.07 -24.27 -34.45
N LEU A 137 14.68 -23.00 -34.23
CA LEU A 137 13.60 -22.67 -33.31
C LEU A 137 12.24 -23.24 -33.79
N GLU A 138 11.93 -23.13 -35.08
CA GLU A 138 10.70 -23.72 -35.65
C GLU A 138 10.74 -25.27 -35.64
N ALA A 139 11.92 -25.88 -35.65
CA ALA A 139 12.08 -27.32 -35.49
C ALA A 139 11.84 -27.78 -34.04
N GLU A 140 12.19 -26.95 -33.05
CA GLU A 140 11.98 -27.24 -31.63
C GLU A 140 10.56 -26.87 -31.15
N PHE A 141 9.99 -25.78 -31.68
CA PHE A 141 8.64 -25.30 -31.37
C PHE A 141 7.63 -25.63 -32.49
N ARG A 142 7.45 -26.92 -32.79
CA ARG A 142 6.57 -27.33 -33.90
C ARG A 142 5.10 -27.12 -33.53
N GLU A 143 4.35 -26.52 -34.45
CA GLU A 143 2.89 -26.34 -34.31
C GLU A 143 2.14 -27.68 -34.23
N ASP A 144 2.69 -28.74 -34.82
CA ASP A 144 2.11 -30.09 -34.79
C ASP A 144 2.37 -30.83 -33.47
N ASP A 145 3.26 -30.31 -32.60
CA ASP A 145 3.52 -30.89 -31.30
C ASP A 145 2.35 -30.61 -30.34
N LYS A 146 1.57 -31.65 -30.08
CA LYS A 146 0.40 -31.61 -29.21
C LYS A 146 0.76 -31.30 -27.76
N GLU A 147 1.91 -31.76 -27.27
CA GLU A 147 2.33 -31.50 -25.89
C GLU A 147 2.70 -30.04 -25.71
N LEU A 148 3.44 -29.48 -26.68
CA LEU A 148 3.78 -28.07 -26.70
C LEU A 148 2.53 -27.18 -26.79
N CYS A 149 1.60 -27.50 -27.70
CA CYS A 149 0.34 -26.76 -27.83
C CYS A 149 -0.49 -26.83 -26.54
N HIS A 150 -0.54 -27.99 -25.89
CA HIS A 150 -1.26 -28.16 -24.62
C HIS A 150 -0.61 -27.35 -23.49
N ALA A 151 0.72 -27.35 -23.40
CA ALA A 151 1.47 -26.56 -22.42
C ALA A 151 1.26 -25.06 -22.64
N ALA A 152 1.38 -24.58 -23.88
CA ALA A 152 1.13 -23.19 -24.25
C ALA A 152 -0.31 -22.76 -23.89
N THR A 153 -1.30 -23.59 -24.22
CA THR A 153 -2.71 -23.37 -23.85
C THR A 153 -2.89 -23.29 -22.33
N LYS A 154 -2.21 -24.16 -21.57
CA LYS A 154 -2.26 -24.16 -20.11
C LYS A 154 -1.69 -22.86 -19.52
N ILE A 155 -0.54 -22.40 -20.03
CA ILE A 155 0.09 -21.13 -19.60
C ILE A 155 -0.82 -19.94 -19.91
N GLN A 156 -1.40 -19.90 -21.11
CA GLN A 156 -2.33 -18.83 -21.50
C GLN A 156 -3.59 -18.81 -20.62
N ALA A 157 -4.16 -19.99 -20.34
CA ALA A 157 -5.34 -20.12 -19.51
C ALA A 157 -5.07 -19.71 -18.05
N THR A 158 -3.93 -20.14 -17.46
CA THR A 158 -3.55 -19.75 -16.11
C THR A 158 -3.29 -18.25 -16.00
N PHE A 159 -2.59 -17.67 -16.98
CA PHE A 159 -2.32 -16.23 -17.02
C PHE A 159 -3.61 -15.41 -17.16
N ARG A 160 -4.50 -15.78 -18.08
CA ARG A 160 -5.80 -15.12 -18.23
C ARG A 160 -6.60 -15.17 -16.92
N GLY A 161 -6.58 -16.32 -16.25
CA GLY A 161 -7.22 -16.49 -14.94
C GLY A 161 -6.56 -15.65 -13.85
N HIS A 162 -5.22 -15.57 -13.81
CA HIS A 162 -4.49 -14.74 -12.85
C HIS A 162 -4.79 -13.25 -13.04
N MET A 163 -4.84 -12.77 -14.28
CA MET A 163 -5.23 -11.40 -14.60
C MET A 163 -6.65 -11.08 -14.14
N SER A 164 -7.62 -11.98 -14.38
CA SER A 164 -9.00 -11.78 -13.91
C SER A 164 -9.05 -11.68 -12.38
N ARG A 165 -8.44 -12.63 -11.67
CA ARG A 165 -8.44 -12.64 -10.21
C ARG A 165 -7.75 -11.43 -9.61
N LYS A 166 -6.67 -10.93 -10.23
CA LYS A 166 -5.98 -9.71 -9.77
C LYS A 166 -6.88 -8.49 -9.84
N VAL A 167 -7.66 -8.34 -10.92
CA VAL A 167 -8.66 -7.27 -11.07
C VAL A 167 -9.77 -7.44 -10.04
N ASP A 168 -10.33 -8.64 -9.90
CA ASP A 168 -11.39 -8.90 -8.93
C ASP A 168 -10.94 -8.64 -7.48
N GLN A 169 -9.70 -8.98 -7.15
CA GLN A 169 -9.11 -8.76 -5.83
C GLN A 169 -8.82 -7.28 -5.56
N ALA A 170 -8.41 -6.52 -6.58
CA ALA A 170 -8.29 -5.07 -6.48
C ALA A 170 -9.67 -4.41 -6.30
N ALA A 171 -10.68 -4.86 -7.04
CA ALA A 171 -12.05 -4.37 -6.93
C ALA A 171 -12.69 -4.70 -5.57
N SER A 172 -12.46 -5.90 -5.03
CA SER A 172 -12.94 -6.27 -3.70
C SER A 172 -12.27 -5.45 -2.61
N ALA A 173 -10.94 -5.27 -2.68
CA ALA A 173 -10.21 -4.43 -1.73
C ALA A 173 -10.68 -2.96 -1.76
N ALA A 174 -10.95 -2.42 -2.96
CA ALA A 174 -11.50 -1.07 -3.10
C ALA A 174 -12.90 -0.95 -2.51
N LYS A 175 -13.74 -1.97 -2.70
CA LYS A 175 -15.09 -2.02 -2.12
C LYS A 175 -15.05 -2.09 -0.59
N ASP A 176 -14.21 -2.95 -0.02
CA ASP A 176 -14.07 -3.09 1.43
C ASP A 176 -13.60 -1.79 2.10
N LEU A 177 -12.67 -1.06 1.45
CA LEU A 177 -12.23 0.27 1.91
C LEU A 177 -13.37 1.29 1.85
N MET A 178 -14.21 1.24 0.83
CA MET A 178 -15.34 2.16 0.67
C MET A 178 -16.45 1.87 1.68
N ASP A 179 -16.77 0.60 1.91
CA ASP A 179 -17.75 0.17 2.91
C ASP A 179 -17.26 0.57 4.33
N SER A 180 -15.97 0.37 4.64
CA SER A 180 -15.39 0.83 5.91
C SER A 180 -15.40 2.36 6.07
N ALA A 181 -15.14 3.10 4.99
CA ALA A 181 -15.23 4.56 5.01
C ALA A 181 -16.67 5.04 5.22
N ALA A 182 -17.65 4.36 4.61
CA ALA A 182 -19.07 4.66 4.76
C ALA A 182 -19.54 4.44 6.21
N GLU A 183 -19.18 3.31 6.82
CA GLU A 183 -19.49 3.03 8.23
C GLU A 183 -18.93 4.11 9.17
N LYS A 184 -17.70 4.56 8.90
CA LYS A 184 -17.04 5.61 9.71
C LYS A 184 -17.68 6.99 9.54
N ILE A 185 -18.25 7.29 8.38
CA ILE A 185 -19.03 8.51 8.14
C ILE A 185 -20.38 8.41 8.86
N GLU A 186 -21.03 7.25 8.80
CA GLU A 186 -22.30 6.99 9.46
C GLU A 186 -22.18 7.09 10.99
N GLU A 187 -21.12 6.52 11.57
CA GLU A 187 -20.78 6.64 12.99
C GLU A 187 -20.63 8.12 13.41
N LYS A 188 -19.85 8.90 12.66
CA LYS A 188 -19.66 10.33 12.96
C LYS A 188 -20.92 11.17 12.78
N MET A 189 -21.77 10.83 11.81
CA MET A 189 -23.05 11.51 11.62
C MET A 189 -24.02 11.22 12.76
N THR A 190 -24.09 9.97 13.22
CA THR A 190 -24.94 9.60 14.35
C THR A 190 -24.45 10.20 15.65
N ASP A 191 -23.14 10.23 15.88
CA ASP A 191 -22.52 10.91 17.03
C ASP A 191 -22.82 12.41 17.02
N ALA A 192 -22.61 13.10 15.90
CA ALA A 192 -22.96 14.50 15.74
C ALA A 192 -24.47 14.77 15.94
N GLN A 193 -25.33 13.86 15.49
CA GLN A 193 -26.77 13.97 15.70
C GLN A 193 -27.15 13.84 17.19
N ASN A 194 -26.48 12.94 17.92
CA ASN A 194 -26.68 12.77 19.37
C ASN A 194 -26.17 13.97 20.16
N GLU A 195 -25.02 14.54 19.81
CA GLU A 195 -24.50 15.76 20.45
C GLU A 195 -25.39 16.99 20.21
N LEU A 196 -26.06 17.04 19.05
CA LEU A 196 -26.99 18.12 18.72
C LEU A 196 -28.37 17.95 19.39
N GLU A 197 -28.64 16.81 20.02
CA GLU A 197 -29.91 16.54 20.67
C GLU A 197 -30.09 17.44 21.91
N GLY A 198 -31.02 18.39 21.82
CA GLY A 198 -31.33 19.34 22.89
C GLY A 198 -30.77 20.76 22.67
N ILE A 199 -30.07 21.00 21.56
CA ILE A 199 -29.59 22.34 21.17
C ILE A 199 -30.62 23.01 20.26
N ASP A 200 -31.02 24.25 20.58
CA ASP A 200 -31.90 25.05 19.71
C ASP A 200 -31.12 25.70 18.57
N LEU A 201 -31.23 25.11 17.37
CA LEU A 201 -30.58 25.60 16.16
C LEU A 201 -31.16 26.93 15.64
N SER A 202 -32.27 27.42 16.21
CA SER A 202 -32.84 28.72 15.84
C SER A 202 -32.29 29.88 16.68
N ASP A 203 -31.47 29.60 17.70
CA ASP A 203 -30.93 30.63 18.58
C ASP A 203 -29.92 31.54 17.84
N PRO A 204 -30.19 32.85 17.72
CA PRO A 204 -29.26 33.79 17.09
C PRO A 204 -27.90 33.90 17.80
N ASP A 205 -27.81 33.65 19.10
CA ASP A 205 -26.54 33.71 19.82
C ASP A 205 -25.68 32.45 19.57
N LEU A 206 -26.31 31.28 19.42
CA LEU A 206 -25.64 30.06 18.94
C LEU A 206 -25.03 30.27 17.55
N HIS A 207 -25.76 30.87 16.60
CA HIS A 207 -25.23 31.17 15.27
C HIS A 207 -24.03 32.13 15.28
N LYS A 208 -24.06 33.17 16.14
CA LYS A 208 -22.91 34.09 16.31
C LYS A 208 -21.69 33.36 16.88
N ALA A 209 -21.89 32.46 17.83
CA ALA A 209 -20.82 31.66 18.42
C ALA A 209 -20.21 30.69 17.38
N ALA A 210 -21.04 29.96 16.65
CA ALA A 210 -20.61 29.06 15.58
C ALA A 210 -19.77 29.80 14.52
N THR A 211 -20.22 30.98 14.10
CA THR A 211 -19.50 31.83 13.13
C THR A 211 -18.10 32.21 13.63
N LYS A 212 -17.96 32.56 14.92
CA LYS A 212 -16.65 32.86 15.52
C LYS A 212 -15.73 31.63 15.56
N ILE A 213 -16.28 30.47 15.93
CA ILE A 213 -15.53 29.21 15.99
C ILE A 213 -15.03 28.83 14.58
N GLN A 214 -15.90 28.90 13.57
CA GLN A 214 -15.55 28.62 12.17
C GLN A 214 -14.47 29.56 11.65
N ALA A 215 -14.58 30.86 11.91
CA ALA A 215 -13.57 31.85 11.50
C ALA A 215 -12.21 31.59 12.17
N SER A 216 -12.22 31.28 13.48
CA SER A 216 -11.01 30.93 14.23
C SER A 216 -10.33 29.66 13.68
N PHE A 217 -11.12 28.60 13.45
CA PHE A 217 -10.64 27.32 12.94
C PHE A 217 -10.08 27.43 11.52
N ARG A 218 -10.79 28.14 10.62
CA ARG A 218 -10.28 28.39 9.26
C ARG A 218 -8.95 29.13 9.30
N GLY A 219 -8.81 30.12 10.19
CA GLY A 219 -7.54 30.80 10.40
C GLY A 219 -6.46 29.87 10.97
N HIS A 220 -6.81 28.97 11.88
CA HIS A 220 -5.88 28.01 12.47
C HIS A 220 -5.36 27.00 11.43
N LYS A 221 -6.23 26.46 10.57
CA LYS A 221 -5.88 25.60 9.43
C LYS A 221 -4.82 26.24 8.52
N VAL A 222 -5.06 27.49 8.10
CA VAL A 222 -4.11 28.25 7.26
C VAL A 222 -2.76 28.41 7.98
N ARG A 223 -2.76 28.69 9.29
CA ARG A 223 -1.52 28.84 10.05
C ARG A 223 -0.76 27.53 10.27
N GLN A 224 -1.46 26.39 10.37
CA GLN A 224 -0.81 25.08 10.39
C GLN A 224 -0.16 24.73 9.06
N GLU A 225 -0.83 25.03 7.94
CA GLU A 225 -0.31 24.76 6.59
C GLU A 225 0.87 25.70 6.22
N VAL A 226 0.98 26.87 6.85
CA VAL A 226 2.03 27.88 6.65
C VAL A 226 3.16 27.77 7.68
N VAL A 227 3.30 26.66 8.42
CA VAL A 227 4.51 26.42 9.23
C VAL A 227 5.71 26.36 8.30
N ILE A 228 6.45 27.46 8.26
CA ILE A 228 7.66 27.65 7.44
C ILE A 228 8.72 26.68 7.98
N PRO A 229 9.28 25.77 7.16
CA PRO A 229 10.42 24.97 7.60
C PRO A 229 11.58 25.92 7.92
N GLU A 230 12.06 25.86 9.16
CA GLU A 230 13.26 26.55 9.64
C GLU A 230 14.40 26.38 8.62
N PRO A 231 15.01 27.47 8.11
CA PRO A 231 16.17 27.35 7.25
C PRO A 231 17.34 26.83 8.10
N ASN A 232 17.66 25.54 7.94
CA ASN A 232 18.89 24.93 8.45
C ASN A 232 20.09 25.78 8.03
N GLU A 233 20.63 26.57 8.96
CA GLU A 233 21.89 27.28 8.80
C GLU A 233 23.02 26.24 8.69
N LYS A 234 23.45 25.97 7.46
CA LYS A 234 24.77 25.39 7.21
C LYS A 234 25.80 26.48 7.46
N LYS A 235 26.61 26.32 8.49
CA LYS A 235 27.91 26.98 8.61
C LYS A 235 28.96 25.99 9.08
#